data_AF-A0A4R1ASG9-F1
#
_entry.id   AF-A0A4R1ASG9-F1
#
_cell.length_a   1.000
_cell.length_b   1.000
_cell.length_c   1.000
_cell.angle_alpha   90.00
_cell.angle_beta   90.00
_cell.angle_gamma   90.00
#
_symmetry.space_group_name_H-M   'P 1'
#
loop_
_entity.id
_entity.type
_entity.pdbx_description
1 polymer ?
#
loop_
_entity_poly.entity_id
_entity_poly.type
_entity_poly.pdbx_seq_one_letter_code
_entity_poly.pdbx_strand_id
1 'polypeptide(L)'
;MYDYIMVYSDDQYQKTIQSFEIEQFCIIELGLIPISKLRFYKNIDGEEIIVTGILANSNGGYAFDTLDDVEEINLIEIDIPDKLTYEIEKEILDLSNAIASKFSWKVDLRESDS
;
A
#
# COMPACT_ATOMS: atom_id res chain seq x y z
N MET A 1 -15.90 -4.43 -7.40
CA MET A 1 -14.65 -5.23 -7.38
C MET A 1 -13.63 -4.28 -6.80
N TYR A 2 -12.93 -4.63 -5.73
CA TYR A 2 -11.91 -3.75 -5.18
C TYR A 2 -10.74 -3.71 -6.16
N ASP A 3 -10.42 -2.53 -6.64
CA ASP A 3 -9.23 -2.29 -7.45
C ASP A 3 -8.16 -1.66 -6.59
N TYR A 4 -6.90 -1.98 -6.85
CA TYR A 4 -5.79 -1.57 -6.01
C TYR A 4 -4.46 -1.57 -6.78
N ILE A 5 -3.56 -0.69 -6.33
CA ILE A 5 -2.16 -0.68 -6.75
C ILE A 5 -1.35 -1.50 -5.75
N MET A 6 -0.48 -2.35 -6.27
CA MET A 6 0.47 -3.10 -5.45
C MET A 6 1.83 -2.42 -5.46
N VAL A 7 2.42 -2.26 -4.28
CA VAL A 7 3.83 -1.89 -4.11
C VAL A 7 4.54 -3.02 -3.37
N TYR A 8 5.49 -3.68 -4.01
CA TYR A 8 6.04 -4.95 -3.51
C TYR A 8 7.56 -5.04 -3.64
N SER A 9 8.15 -5.84 -2.76
CA SER A 9 9.60 -5.85 -2.53
C SER A 9 10.44 -6.33 -3.72
N ASP A 10 10.00 -7.40 -4.38
CA ASP A 10 10.62 -8.07 -5.52
C ASP A 10 9.65 -9.09 -6.13
N ASP A 11 9.98 -9.66 -7.28
CA ASP A 11 9.09 -10.59 -8.03
C ASP A 11 8.67 -11.84 -7.25
N GLN A 12 9.33 -12.13 -6.13
CA GLN A 12 9.08 -13.30 -5.29
C GLN A 12 8.75 -12.93 -3.84
N TYR A 13 8.51 -11.65 -3.53
CA TYR A 13 8.20 -11.14 -2.19
C TYR A 13 9.22 -11.55 -1.11
N GLN A 14 10.50 -11.75 -1.47
CA GLN A 14 11.48 -12.33 -0.54
C GLN A 14 12.05 -11.32 0.46
N LYS A 15 12.18 -10.05 0.06
CA LYS A 15 12.70 -9.00 0.93
C LYS A 15 11.59 -8.40 1.77
N THR A 16 11.84 -8.28 3.06
CA THR A 16 10.91 -7.65 4.01
C THR A 16 11.50 -6.36 4.59
N ILE A 17 10.61 -5.52 5.13
CA ILE A 17 10.95 -4.40 6.02
C ILE A 17 10.17 -4.55 7.32
N GLN A 18 10.67 -3.93 8.39
CA GLN A 18 9.98 -3.93 9.68
C GLN A 18 8.69 -3.11 9.59
N SER A 19 7.62 -3.59 10.21
CA SER A 19 6.31 -2.91 10.24
C SER A 19 6.40 -1.51 10.85
N PHE A 20 7.26 -1.34 11.86
CA PHE A 20 7.51 -0.03 12.45
C PHE A 20 8.13 0.97 11.45
N GLU A 21 9.01 0.52 10.55
CA GLU A 21 9.66 1.42 9.58
C GLU A 21 8.65 1.98 8.58
N ILE A 22 7.75 1.14 8.07
CA ILE A 22 6.69 1.59 7.17
C ILE A 22 5.65 2.46 7.89
N GLU A 23 5.27 2.10 9.12
CA GLU A 23 4.33 2.89 9.93
C GLU A 23 4.83 4.31 10.15
N GLN A 24 6.09 4.47 10.56
CA GLN A 24 6.69 5.78 10.74
C GLN A 24 6.75 6.56 9.42
N PHE A 25 7.12 5.91 8.32
CA PHE A 25 7.17 6.56 7.02
C PHE A 25 5.79 7.05 6.56
N CYS A 26 4.77 6.18 6.64
CA CYS A 26 3.39 6.51 6.28
C CYS A 26 2.82 7.66 7.12
N ILE A 27 3.06 7.66 8.43
CA ILE A 27 2.49 8.67 9.33
C ILE A 27 3.25 10.00 9.23
N ILE A 28 4.58 9.96 9.30
CA ILE A 28 5.40 11.18 9.43
C ILE A 28 5.66 11.83 8.08
N GLU A 29 6.04 11.05 7.07
CA GLU A 29 6.50 11.59 5.78
C GLU A 29 5.35 11.72 4.79
N LEU A 30 4.42 10.75 4.78
CA LEU A 30 3.28 10.76 3.86
C LEU A 30 2.01 11.38 4.46
N GLY A 31 2.01 11.65 5.77
CA GLY A 31 0.88 12.28 6.47
C GLY A 31 -0.38 11.42 6.50
N LEU A 32 -0.26 10.10 6.38
CA LEU A 32 -1.39 9.17 6.46
C LEU A 32 -1.88 9.05 7.89
N ILE A 33 -3.18 8.87 8.06
CA ILE A 33 -3.81 8.72 9.37
C ILE A 33 -3.93 7.23 9.69
N PRO A 34 -3.41 6.75 10.84
CA PRO A 34 -3.50 5.34 11.19
C PRO A 34 -4.93 4.94 11.56
N ILE A 35 -5.38 3.80 11.05
CA ILE A 35 -6.64 3.14 11.43
C ILE A 35 -6.35 2.03 12.44
N SER A 36 -5.38 1.19 12.12
CA SER A 36 -4.89 0.07 12.93
C SER A 36 -3.44 -0.23 12.55
N LYS A 37 -2.84 -1.28 13.13
CA LYS A 37 -1.51 -1.74 12.72
C LYS A 37 -1.47 -1.98 11.21
N LEU A 38 -0.46 -1.43 10.54
CA LEU A 38 -0.26 -1.49 9.09
C LEU A 38 -1.42 -1.02 8.20
N ARG A 39 -2.47 -0.38 8.75
CA ARG A 39 -3.58 0.17 7.97
C ARG A 39 -3.72 1.65 8.21
N PHE A 40 -3.71 2.40 7.13
CA PHE A 40 -3.78 3.85 7.15
C PHE A 40 -4.80 4.33 6.14
N TYR A 41 -5.28 5.55 6.33
CA TYR A 41 -6.10 6.22 5.33
C TYR A 41 -5.60 7.63 5.04
N LYS A 42 -5.99 8.10 3.86
CA LYS A 42 -5.93 9.50 3.47
C LYS A 42 -7.22 9.87 2.75
N ASN A 43 -7.74 11.05 3.04
CA ASN A 43 -8.86 11.59 2.27
C ASN A 43 -8.31 12.44 1.11
N ILE A 44 -8.75 12.14 -0.10
CA ILE A 44 -8.38 12.86 -1.31
C ILE A 44 -9.68 13.23 -2.03
N ASP A 45 -9.98 14.53 -2.13
CA ASP A 45 -11.21 15.05 -2.73
C ASP A 45 -12.51 14.40 -2.22
N GLY A 46 -12.54 14.04 -0.93
CA GLY A 46 -13.71 13.42 -0.29
C GLY A 46 -13.77 11.90 -0.42
N GLU A 47 -12.90 11.27 -1.19
CA GLU A 47 -12.76 9.82 -1.27
C GLU A 47 -11.73 9.32 -0.25
N GLU A 48 -12.02 8.19 0.38
CA GLU A 48 -11.13 7.54 1.36
C GLU A 48 -10.22 6.55 0.63
N ILE A 49 -8.91 6.80 0.68
CA ILE A 49 -7.88 5.91 0.15
C ILE A 49 -7.28 5.14 1.30
N ILE A 50 -7.34 3.81 1.24
CA ILE A 50 -6.75 2.93 2.25
C ILE A 50 -5.39 2.44 1.76
N VAL A 51 -4.42 2.42 2.67
CA VAL A 51 -3.10 1.84 2.46
C VAL A 51 -2.91 0.72 3.48
N THR A 52 -2.63 -0.50 3.00
CA THR A 52 -2.49 -1.69 3.85
C THR A 52 -1.14 -2.35 3.61
N GLY A 53 -0.34 -2.50 4.66
CA GLY A 53 0.88 -3.30 4.67
C GLY A 53 0.59 -4.78 4.90
N ILE A 54 1.23 -5.65 4.12
CA ILE A 54 0.93 -7.07 4.03
C ILE A 54 2.23 -7.89 4.02
N LEU A 55 2.22 -9.01 4.72
CA LEU A 55 3.21 -10.07 4.58
C LEU A 55 2.72 -11.13 3.59
N ALA A 56 3.09 -11.00 2.33
CA ALA A 56 2.81 -11.96 1.29
C ALA A 56 3.80 -13.15 1.33
N ASN A 57 3.33 -14.34 0.98
CA ASN A 57 4.19 -15.47 0.70
C ASN A 57 4.81 -15.34 -0.71
N SER A 58 5.70 -16.27 -1.06
CA SER A 58 6.42 -16.25 -2.34
C SER A 58 5.55 -16.33 -3.60
N ASN A 59 4.28 -16.70 -3.46
CA ASN A 59 3.30 -16.75 -4.55
C ASN A 59 2.42 -15.49 -4.60
N GLY A 60 2.72 -14.46 -3.79
CA GLY A 60 1.88 -13.27 -3.63
C GLY A 60 0.60 -13.52 -2.82
N GLY A 61 0.41 -14.73 -2.28
CA GLY A 61 -0.73 -15.05 -1.45
C GLY A 61 -0.50 -14.61 -0.01
N TYR A 62 -1.55 -14.13 0.66
CA TYR A 62 -1.53 -13.76 2.06
C TYR A 62 -2.83 -14.23 2.74
N ALA A 63 -2.76 -14.58 4.02
CA ALA A 63 -3.91 -15.12 4.76
C ALA A 63 -3.86 -14.59 6.19
N PHE A 64 -4.66 -13.58 6.51
CA PHE A 64 -4.72 -13.05 7.87
C PHE A 64 -6.15 -12.64 8.24
N ASP A 65 -6.60 -13.13 9.39
CA ASP A 65 -7.82 -12.65 10.05
C ASP A 65 -7.58 -11.28 10.74
N THR A 66 -6.33 -10.96 11.12
CA THR A 66 -5.91 -9.66 11.70
C THR A 66 -4.43 -9.34 11.37
N LEU A 67 -4.04 -8.05 11.37
CA LEU A 67 -2.65 -7.60 11.11
C LEU A 67 -1.83 -7.30 12.38
N ASP A 68 -2.40 -7.50 13.57
CA ASP A 68 -1.81 -7.04 14.84
C ASP A 68 -0.47 -7.73 15.18
N ASP A 69 -0.27 -8.96 14.73
CA ASP A 69 0.96 -9.75 14.99
C ASP A 69 1.99 -9.69 13.84
N VAL A 70 1.72 -8.91 12.78
CA VAL A 70 2.65 -8.81 11.64
C VAL A 70 3.85 -7.95 12.04
N GLU A 71 5.04 -8.54 12.12
CA GLU A 71 6.29 -7.83 12.46
C GLU A 71 6.98 -7.26 11.22
N GLU A 72 6.82 -7.91 10.07
CA GLU A 72 7.47 -7.56 8.82
C GLU A 72 6.49 -7.61 7.65
N ILE A 73 6.72 -6.76 6.65
CA ILE A 73 5.92 -6.72 5.42
C ILE A 73 6.81 -6.73 4.17
N ASN A 74 6.25 -7.14 3.05
CA ASN A 74 6.90 -7.16 1.72
C ASN A 74 5.95 -6.73 0.59
N LEU A 75 4.71 -6.37 0.92
CA LEU A 75 3.68 -5.91 0.01
C LEU A 75 2.90 -4.78 0.67
N ILE A 76 2.48 -3.80 -0.12
CA ILE A 76 1.52 -2.77 0.23
C ILE A 76 0.45 -2.75 -0.85
N GLU A 77 -0.81 -2.72 -0.42
CA GLU A 77 -1.96 -2.46 -1.28
C GLU A 77 -2.48 -1.04 -1.01
N ILE A 78 -2.75 -0.31 -2.10
CA ILE A 78 -3.35 1.02 -2.06
C ILE A 78 -4.65 0.95 -2.84
N ASP A 79 -5.77 1.15 -2.14
CA ASP A 79 -7.10 1.04 -2.73
C ASP A 79 -7.33 2.14 -3.77
N ILE A 80 -7.92 1.76 -4.91
CA ILE A 80 -8.42 2.70 -5.91
C ILE A 80 -9.91 2.91 -5.64
N PRO A 81 -10.37 4.16 -5.45
CA PRO A 81 -11.77 4.44 -5.17
C PRO A 81 -12.61 4.31 -6.44
N ASP A 82 -13.90 4.00 -6.28
CA ASP A 82 -14.84 3.91 -7.40
C ASP A 82 -14.95 5.21 -8.20
N LYS A 83 -14.80 6.36 -7.52
CA LYS A 83 -14.78 7.68 -8.16
C LYS A 83 -13.35 8.14 -8.36
N LEU A 84 -12.78 7.78 -9.50
CA LEU A 84 -11.43 8.19 -9.89
C LEU A 84 -11.48 9.50 -10.70
N THR A 85 -10.98 10.59 -10.13
CA THR A 85 -10.64 11.82 -10.87
C THR A 85 -9.16 11.81 -11.23
N TYR A 86 -8.75 12.68 -12.15
CA TYR A 86 -7.34 12.84 -12.51
C TYR A 86 -6.49 13.23 -11.29
N GLU A 87 -7.03 14.10 -10.42
CA GLU A 87 -6.38 14.54 -9.20
C GLU A 87 -6.17 13.39 -8.21
N ILE A 88 -7.21 12.57 -7.99
CA ILE A 88 -7.15 11.39 -7.12
C ILE A 88 -6.15 10.37 -7.69
N GLU A 89 -6.25 10.05 -8.98
CA GLU A 89 -5.34 9.12 -9.65
C GLU A 89 -3.88 9.56 -9.50
N LYS A 90 -3.61 10.84 -9.76
CA LYS A 90 -2.27 11.41 -9.63
C LYS A 90 -1.75 11.31 -8.20
N GLU A 91 -2.56 11.62 -7.19
CA GLU A 91 -2.12 11.52 -5.80
C GLU A 91 -1.87 10.07 -5.36
N ILE A 92 -2.69 9.12 -5.81
CA ILE A 92 -2.47 7.69 -5.55
C ILE A 92 -1.14 7.24 -6.19
N LEU A 93 -0.86 7.67 -7.43
CA LEU A 93 0.41 7.38 -8.11
C LEU A 93 1.61 8.03 -7.41
N ASP A 94 1.48 9.27 -6.97
CA ASP A 94 2.53 9.96 -6.21
C ASP A 94 2.81 9.22 -4.88
N LEU A 95 1.76 8.74 -4.21
CA LEU A 95 1.86 7.93 -2.99
C LEU A 95 2.56 6.59 -3.25
N SER A 96 2.14 5.84 -4.26
CA SER A 96 2.74 4.55 -4.61
C SER A 96 4.21 4.69 -4.97
N ASN A 97 4.56 5.74 -5.74
CA ASN A 97 5.93 6.02 -6.15
C ASN A 97 6.80 6.46 -4.97
N ALA A 98 6.27 7.24 -4.01
CA ALA A 98 7.00 7.63 -2.81
C ALA A 98 7.38 6.41 -1.96
N ILE A 99 6.45 5.49 -1.76
CA ILE A 99 6.70 4.22 -1.05
C ILE A 99 7.72 3.38 -1.80
N ALA A 100 7.51 3.17 -3.10
CA ALA A 100 8.40 2.39 -3.94
C ALA A 100 9.84 2.94 -3.93
N SER A 101 9.98 4.26 -4.06
CA SER A 101 11.28 4.93 -4.04
C SER A 101 11.97 4.79 -2.68
N LYS A 102 11.24 4.95 -1.58
CA LYS A 102 11.79 4.85 -0.21
C LYS A 102 12.42 3.49 0.06
N PHE A 103 11.76 2.41 -0.36
CA PHE A 103 12.18 1.04 -0.04
C PHE A 103 12.83 0.30 -1.21
N SER A 104 13.01 0.97 -2.35
CA SER A 104 13.48 0.35 -3.61
C SER A 104 12.60 -0.82 -4.05
N TRP A 105 11.29 -0.65 -3.91
CA TRP A 105 10.24 -1.61 -4.26
C TRP A 105 9.69 -1.33 -5.67
N LYS A 106 8.90 -2.27 -6.19
CA LYS A 106 8.24 -2.18 -7.49
C LYS A 106 6.80 -1.73 -7.33
N VAL A 107 6.27 -1.01 -8.32
CA VAL A 107 4.85 -0.66 -8.42
C VAL A 107 4.23 -1.48 -9.53
N ASP A 108 3.11 -2.13 -9.25
CA ASP A 108 2.23 -2.76 -10.24
C ASP A 108 0.89 -2.02 -10.24
N LEU A 109 0.69 -1.26 -11.31
CA LEU A 109 -0.57 -0.65 -11.65
C LEU A 109 -1.32 -1.73 -12.42
N ARG A 110 -2.25 -2.45 -11.77
CA ARG A 110 -3.07 -3.42 -12.50
C ARG A 110 -3.68 -2.70 -13.71
N GLU A 111 -3.35 -3.13 -14.92
CA GLU A 111 -4.00 -2.62 -16.11
C GLU A 111 -5.50 -2.94 -15.98
N SER A 112 -6.32 -1.91 -15.89
CA SER A 112 -7.76 -2.05 -16.08
C SER A 112 -7.98 -2.53 -17.51
N ASP A 113 -8.22 -3.83 -17.68
CA ASP A 113 -8.63 -4.44 -18.95
C ASP A 113 -9.76 -3.57 -19.55
N SER A 114 -9.41 -2.84 -20.61
CA SER A 114 -10.28 -1.94 -21.36
C SER A 114 -11.09 -2.69 -22.41
#